data_AF-A0A2M8Z9K5-F1
#
_entry.id   AF-A0A2M8Z9K5-F1
#
_cell.length_a   1.000
_cell.length_b   1.000
_cell.length_c   1.000
_cell.angle_alpha   90.00
_cell.angle_beta   90.00
_cell.angle_gamma   90.00
#
_symmetry.space_group_name_H-M   'P 1'
#
loop_
_entity.id
_entity.type
_entity.pdbx_description
1 polymer ?
#
loop_
_entity_poly.entity_id
_entity_poly.type
_entity_poly.pdbx_seq_one_letter_code
_entity_poly.pdbx_strand_id
1 'polypeptide(L)'
;MKLMIVEDEQRARRGLKNIILSISQEDEIVAEAANGRSALELIKTVKPDAVFTDIKMPFMDGLTLIKEVRKLGMDTKFVIISAYEEFEYARQAITCGVSEYLVKPLIMEDIRKALDAVRDRGEQDNCKVSLSECYPEVHPIILKALRKIENEYSTPVNQKDMANDLGISPEYFSGLFSKNMGESFVHFLRNYRIEIAKSLYLHSDIPREEVPFKVGFVDEKYYNRVFKNATGMSVGEYIRENRR
;
A
#
# COMPACT_ATOMS: atom_id res chain seq x y z
N MET A 1 -3.64 23.34 -4.29
CA MET A 1 -3.46 22.24 -5.27
C MET A 1 -4.80 21.83 -5.84
N LYS A 2 -4.83 21.21 -7.03
CA LYS A 2 -6.04 20.63 -7.63
C LYS A 2 -6.25 19.23 -7.09
N LEU A 3 -7.27 19.07 -6.26
CA LEU A 3 -7.62 17.81 -5.62
C LEU A 3 -8.87 17.21 -6.24
N MET A 4 -8.92 15.89 -6.29
CA MET A 4 -10.10 15.14 -6.69
C MET A 4 -10.47 14.13 -5.60
N ILE A 5 -11.77 13.94 -5.37
CA ILE A 5 -12.30 12.96 -4.42
C ILE A 5 -13.09 11.88 -5.16
N VAL A 6 -12.81 10.62 -4.85
CA VAL A 6 -13.48 9.45 -5.42
C VAL A 6 -13.98 8.56 -4.29
N GLU A 7 -15.30 8.53 -4.11
CA GLU A 7 -15.91 7.89 -2.94
C GLU A 7 -17.37 7.57 -3.28
N ASP A 8 -17.80 6.32 -3.23
CA ASP A 8 -19.14 5.94 -3.69
C ASP A 8 -20.24 6.39 -2.72
N GLU A 9 -19.94 6.52 -1.43
CA GLU A 9 -20.88 7.03 -0.43
C GLU A 9 -20.92 8.58 -0.41
N GLN A 10 -22.06 9.16 -0.82
CA GLN A 10 -22.23 10.63 -0.86
C GLN A 10 -22.02 11.34 0.49
N ARG A 11 -22.25 10.67 1.63
CA ARG A 11 -22.02 11.26 2.96
C ARG A 11 -20.52 11.29 3.27
N ALA A 12 -19.82 10.19 3.08
CA ALA A 12 -18.36 10.11 3.25
C ALA A 12 -17.64 11.12 2.34
N ARG A 13 -18.05 11.22 1.08
CA ARG A 13 -17.48 12.17 0.10
C ARG A 13 -17.61 13.63 0.56
N ARG A 14 -18.81 14.01 1.03
CA ARG A 14 -19.06 15.34 1.58
C ARG A 14 -18.29 15.60 2.87
N GLY A 15 -18.20 14.60 3.75
CA GLY A 15 -17.42 14.69 4.98
C GLY A 15 -15.94 14.97 4.70
N LEU A 16 -15.34 14.19 3.81
CA LEU A 16 -13.95 14.37 3.39
C LEU A 16 -13.71 15.74 2.75
N LYS A 17 -14.60 16.16 1.86
CA LYS A 17 -14.54 17.49 1.24
C LYS A 17 -14.53 18.61 2.29
N ASN A 18 -15.42 18.54 3.28
CA ASN A 18 -15.51 19.54 4.34
C ASN A 18 -14.24 19.56 5.20
N ILE A 19 -13.68 18.39 5.53
CA ILE A 19 -12.43 18.26 6.29
C ILE A 19 -11.28 18.91 5.52
N ILE A 20 -11.09 18.56 4.24
CA ILE A 20 -10.02 19.12 3.40
C ILE A 20 -10.13 20.65 3.33
N LEU A 21 -11.32 21.18 3.03
CA LEU A 21 -11.56 22.62 2.91
C LEU A 21 -11.39 23.37 4.24
N SER A 22 -11.56 22.69 5.38
CA SER A 22 -11.33 23.27 6.71
C SER A 22 -9.84 23.31 7.10
N ILE A 23 -9.02 22.44 6.51
CA ILE A 23 -7.56 22.37 6.76
C ILE A 23 -6.82 23.36 5.86
N SER A 24 -7.25 23.50 4.61
CA SER A 24 -6.55 24.29 3.60
C SER A 24 -7.51 25.11 2.75
N GLN A 25 -7.32 26.42 2.71
CA GLN A 25 -8.08 27.33 1.86
C GLN A 25 -7.51 27.45 0.44
N GLU A 26 -6.27 26.98 0.22
CA GLU A 26 -5.56 27.07 -1.07
C GLU A 26 -5.75 25.83 -1.93
N ASP A 27 -6.33 24.76 -1.37
CA ASP A 27 -6.64 23.54 -2.10
C ASP A 27 -8.03 23.60 -2.70
N GLU A 28 -8.11 23.27 -4.00
CA GLU A 28 -9.32 23.34 -4.78
C GLU A 28 -9.79 21.91 -5.10
N ILE A 29 -11.02 21.56 -4.72
CA ILE A 29 -11.65 20.31 -5.16
C ILE A 29 -12.16 20.50 -6.59
N VAL A 30 -11.39 20.08 -7.59
CA VAL A 30 -11.68 20.29 -9.02
C VAL A 30 -12.66 19.26 -9.59
N ALA A 31 -12.81 18.10 -8.95
CA ALA A 31 -13.72 17.06 -9.39
C ALA A 31 -14.12 16.11 -8.25
N GLU A 32 -15.30 15.51 -8.39
CA GLU A 32 -15.82 14.47 -7.52
C GLU A 32 -16.34 13.30 -8.36
N ALA A 33 -16.05 12.07 -7.95
CA ALA A 33 -16.50 10.86 -8.64
C ALA A 33 -17.06 9.84 -7.65
N ALA A 34 -17.96 8.98 -8.14
CA ALA A 34 -18.62 7.95 -7.33
C ALA A 34 -18.06 6.54 -7.57
N ASN A 35 -17.09 6.39 -8.49
CA ASN A 35 -16.44 5.14 -8.81
C ASN A 35 -15.19 5.39 -9.65
N GLY A 36 -14.29 4.40 -9.72
CA GLY A 36 -13.03 4.50 -10.46
C GLY A 36 -13.22 4.77 -11.96
N ARG A 37 -14.28 4.26 -12.59
CA ARG A 37 -14.47 4.44 -14.04
C ARG A 37 -14.78 5.90 -14.39
N SER A 38 -15.70 6.51 -13.66
CA SER A 38 -15.99 7.95 -13.78
C SER A 38 -14.79 8.80 -13.39
N ALA A 39 -14.03 8.38 -12.37
CA ALA A 39 -12.83 9.06 -11.94
C ALA A 39 -11.76 9.09 -13.03
N LEU A 40 -11.51 7.95 -13.70
CA LEU A 40 -10.51 7.83 -14.76
C LEU A 40 -10.78 8.82 -15.92
N GLU A 41 -12.04 8.97 -16.33
CA GLU A 41 -12.41 9.92 -17.39
C GLU A 41 -12.22 11.38 -16.97
N LEU A 42 -12.57 11.70 -15.72
CA LEU A 42 -12.38 13.03 -15.16
C LEU A 42 -10.89 13.36 -14.99
N ILE A 43 -10.08 12.41 -14.50
CA ILE A 43 -8.62 12.58 -14.31
C ILE A 43 -7.95 12.96 -15.62
N LYS A 44 -8.29 12.30 -16.75
CA LYS A 44 -7.77 12.65 -18.09
C LYS A 44 -8.05 14.09 -18.48
N THR A 45 -9.18 14.63 -18.04
CA THR A 45 -9.67 15.97 -18.41
C THR A 45 -9.12 17.04 -17.48
N VAL A 46 -9.32 16.88 -16.17
CA VAL A 46 -9.03 17.92 -15.17
C VAL A 46 -7.58 17.88 -14.67
N LYS A 47 -6.88 16.74 -14.88
CA LYS A 47 -5.50 16.49 -14.48
C LYS A 47 -5.21 16.95 -13.03
N PRO A 48 -5.83 16.32 -12.03
CA PRO A 48 -5.64 16.72 -10.64
C PRO A 48 -4.20 16.43 -10.20
N ASP A 49 -3.69 17.26 -9.29
CA ASP A 49 -2.40 17.07 -8.63
C ASP A 49 -2.46 15.84 -7.71
N ALA A 50 -3.59 15.63 -7.03
CA ALA A 50 -3.81 14.49 -6.15
C ALA A 50 -5.26 13.99 -6.16
N VAL A 51 -5.41 12.68 -5.96
CA VAL A 51 -6.70 12.00 -5.88
C VAL A 51 -6.81 11.29 -4.54
N PHE A 52 -7.85 11.61 -3.76
CA PHE A 52 -8.26 10.84 -2.59
C PHE A 52 -9.33 9.84 -3.03
N THR A 53 -9.08 8.54 -2.88
CA THR A 53 -9.97 7.50 -3.39
C THR A 53 -10.32 6.45 -2.33
N ASP A 54 -11.58 6.03 -2.27
CA ASP A 54 -11.92 4.75 -1.65
C ASP A 54 -11.32 3.59 -2.49
N ILE A 55 -11.08 2.47 -1.85
CA ILE A 55 -10.72 1.21 -2.49
C ILE A 55 -11.99 0.56 -3.02
N LYS A 56 -12.94 0.23 -2.15
CA LYS A 56 -14.11 -0.58 -2.53
C LYS A 56 -15.17 0.33 -3.10
N MET A 57 -15.30 0.32 -4.42
CA MET A 57 -16.32 1.06 -5.15
C MET A 57 -16.87 0.22 -6.30
N PRO A 58 -18.13 0.42 -6.72
CA PRO A 58 -18.71 -0.30 -7.85
C PRO A 58 -18.00 0.03 -9.17
N PHE A 59 -18.10 -0.87 -10.15
CA PHE A 59 -17.56 -0.77 -11.51
C PHE A 59 -16.03 -0.80 -11.63
N MET A 60 -15.31 -0.03 -10.81
CA MET A 60 -13.85 0.00 -10.76
C MET A 60 -13.42 0.46 -9.37
N ASP A 61 -12.62 -0.37 -8.70
CA ASP A 61 -12.02 -0.09 -7.40
C ASP A 61 -10.85 0.93 -7.50
N GLY A 62 -10.48 1.51 -6.36
CA GLY A 62 -9.42 2.53 -6.28
C GLY A 62 -8.05 2.02 -6.73
N LEU A 63 -7.72 0.75 -6.47
CA LEU A 63 -6.44 0.17 -6.87
C LEU A 63 -6.33 -0.02 -8.39
N THR A 64 -7.42 -0.45 -9.02
CA THR A 64 -7.54 -0.57 -10.47
C THR A 64 -7.48 0.80 -11.12
N LEU A 65 -8.15 1.80 -10.54
CA LEU A 65 -8.06 3.20 -10.97
C LEU A 65 -6.59 3.67 -11.00
N ILE A 66 -5.84 3.46 -9.92
CA ILE A 66 -4.43 3.86 -9.83
C ILE A 66 -3.61 3.18 -10.93
N LYS A 67 -3.75 1.86 -11.10
CA LYS A 67 -3.04 1.10 -12.14
C LYS A 67 -3.31 1.64 -13.54
N GLU A 68 -4.57 1.95 -13.85
CA GLU A 68 -4.95 2.50 -15.15
C GLU A 68 -4.40 3.93 -15.38
N VAL A 69 -4.41 4.78 -14.35
CA VAL A 69 -3.83 6.14 -14.45
C VAL A 69 -2.31 6.09 -14.62
N ARG A 70 -1.63 5.15 -13.95
CA ARG A 70 -0.18 4.94 -14.11
C ARG A 70 0.19 4.44 -15.50
N LYS A 71 -0.60 3.53 -16.10
CA LYS A 71 -0.41 3.09 -17.50
C LYS A 71 -0.52 4.24 -18.51
N LEU A 72 -1.26 5.29 -18.18
CA LEU A 72 -1.36 6.50 -19.00
C LEU A 72 -0.18 7.47 -18.81
N GLY A 73 0.80 7.13 -17.96
CA GLY A 73 1.97 7.96 -17.70
C GLY A 73 1.66 9.27 -16.96
N MET A 74 0.56 9.30 -16.19
CA MET A 74 0.16 10.50 -15.44
C MET A 74 0.80 10.53 -14.05
N ASP A 75 1.34 11.69 -13.69
CA ASP A 75 2.00 11.94 -12.41
C ASP A 75 1.04 12.34 -11.27
N THR A 76 -0.24 12.01 -11.42
CA THR A 76 -1.26 12.29 -10.39
C THR A 76 -0.91 11.51 -9.11
N LYS A 77 -0.82 12.20 -7.97
CA LYS A 77 -0.61 11.55 -6.67
C LYS A 77 -1.89 10.89 -6.18
N PHE A 78 -1.76 9.81 -5.41
CA PHE A 78 -2.92 9.08 -4.90
C PHE A 78 -2.84 8.91 -3.39
N VAL A 79 -3.95 9.19 -2.71
CA VAL A 79 -4.18 8.87 -1.30
C VAL A 79 -5.35 7.90 -1.24
N ILE A 80 -5.13 6.74 -0.65
CA ILE A 80 -6.18 5.74 -0.48
C ILE A 80 -6.87 5.96 0.86
N ILE A 81 -8.19 5.79 0.92
CA ILE A 81 -8.99 5.83 2.13
C ILE A 81 -9.82 4.55 2.21
N SER A 82 -9.65 3.70 3.20
CA SER A 82 -10.38 2.42 3.29
C SER A 82 -11.12 2.27 4.61
N ALA A 83 -12.35 1.75 4.56
CA ALA A 83 -13.08 1.29 5.75
C ALA A 83 -12.53 -0.02 6.34
N TYR A 84 -11.73 -0.75 5.56
CA TYR A 84 -11.20 -2.06 5.92
C TYR A 84 -9.68 -2.02 6.05
N GLU A 85 -9.19 -2.57 7.17
CA GLU A 85 -7.78 -2.96 7.40
C GLU A 85 -7.39 -4.22 6.59
N GLU A 86 -8.01 -4.44 5.42
CA GLU A 86 -7.75 -5.63 4.61
C GLU A 86 -6.32 -5.56 4.03
N PHE A 87 -5.45 -6.41 4.60
CA PHE A 87 -4.02 -6.51 4.31
C PHE A 87 -3.69 -6.49 2.80
N GLU A 88 -4.47 -7.20 1.98
CA GLU A 88 -4.22 -7.28 0.54
C GLU A 88 -4.31 -5.93 -0.17
N TYR A 89 -5.10 -4.99 0.35
CA TYR A 89 -5.25 -3.68 -0.25
C TYR A 89 -4.15 -2.72 0.15
N ALA A 90 -3.77 -2.69 1.43
CA ALA A 90 -2.59 -1.94 1.89
C ALA A 90 -1.33 -2.44 1.15
N ARG A 91 -1.22 -3.77 0.98
CA ARG A 91 -0.14 -4.40 0.20
C ARG A 91 -0.11 -3.90 -1.25
N GLN A 92 -1.26 -3.88 -1.94
CA GLN A 92 -1.33 -3.42 -3.32
C GLN A 92 -1.11 -1.91 -3.46
N ALA A 93 -1.54 -1.11 -2.49
CA ALA A 93 -1.35 0.33 -2.45
C ALA A 93 0.14 0.68 -2.48
N ILE A 94 0.95 0.02 -1.64
CA ILE A 94 2.41 0.17 -1.61
C ILE A 94 3.02 -0.12 -2.98
N THR A 95 2.67 -1.25 -3.59
CA THR A 95 3.20 -1.64 -4.91
C THR A 95 2.78 -0.69 -6.03
N CYS A 96 1.65 0.01 -5.88
CA CYS A 96 1.18 1.00 -6.86
C CYS A 96 1.79 2.39 -6.69
N GLY A 97 2.67 2.60 -5.69
CA GLY A 97 3.33 3.89 -5.44
C GLY A 97 2.33 4.99 -5.07
N VAL A 98 1.37 4.67 -4.20
CA VAL A 98 0.50 5.70 -3.61
C VAL A 98 1.29 6.59 -2.66
N SER A 99 0.86 7.84 -2.52
CA SER A 99 1.49 8.81 -1.62
C SER A 99 1.12 8.53 -0.16
N GLU A 100 -0.08 8.01 0.11
CA GLU A 100 -0.51 7.68 1.47
C GLU A 100 -1.67 6.66 1.48
N TYR A 101 -1.79 5.88 2.56
CA TYR A 101 -2.90 4.98 2.86
C TYR A 101 -3.54 5.35 4.20
N LEU A 102 -4.83 5.71 4.17
CA LEU A 102 -5.58 6.13 5.35
C LEU A 102 -6.69 5.13 5.69
N VAL A 103 -6.88 4.88 6.98
CA VAL A 103 -7.92 4.00 7.52
C VAL A 103 -9.08 4.85 8.03
N LYS A 104 -10.33 4.51 7.69
CA LYS A 104 -11.53 5.13 8.28
C LYS A 104 -11.75 4.53 9.69
N PRO A 105 -12.20 5.32 10.69
CA PRO A 105 -12.67 6.70 10.58
C PRO A 105 -11.53 7.71 10.50
N LEU A 106 -11.62 8.62 9.53
CA LEU A 106 -10.62 9.66 9.31
C LEU A 106 -10.75 10.77 10.36
N ILE A 107 -9.63 11.16 10.94
CA ILE A 107 -9.54 12.40 11.74
C ILE A 107 -8.84 13.50 10.95
N MET A 108 -9.01 14.74 11.41
CA MET A 108 -8.43 15.94 10.78
C MET A 108 -6.90 15.83 10.62
N GLU A 109 -6.23 15.17 11.56
CA GLU A 109 -4.78 14.97 11.52
C GLU A 109 -4.33 14.05 10.39
N ASP A 110 -5.07 12.98 10.11
CA ASP A 110 -4.77 12.02 9.03
C ASP A 110 -4.80 12.72 7.67
N ILE A 111 -5.84 13.53 7.43
CA ILE A 111 -5.98 14.28 6.19
C ILE A 111 -4.90 15.35 6.06
N ARG A 112 -4.55 16.02 7.17
CA ARG A 112 -3.46 16.99 7.16
C ARG A 112 -2.13 16.35 6.77
N LYS A 113 -1.79 15.22 7.39
CA LYS A 113 -0.57 14.45 7.06
C LYS A 113 -0.55 14.03 5.60
N ALA A 114 -1.66 13.50 5.08
CA ALA A 114 -1.76 13.12 3.68
C ALA A 114 -1.63 14.32 2.72
N LEU A 115 -2.21 15.48 3.05
CA LEU A 115 -2.04 16.69 2.26
C LEU A 115 -0.60 17.19 2.26
N ASP A 116 0.09 17.13 3.41
CA ASP A 116 1.49 17.52 3.52
C ASP A 116 2.40 16.56 2.73
N ALA A 117 2.17 15.24 2.80
CA ALA A 117 2.87 14.24 1.99
C ALA A 117 2.68 14.43 0.48
N VAL A 118 1.48 14.85 0.06
CA VAL A 118 1.19 15.18 -1.33
C VAL A 118 1.89 16.48 -1.76
N ARG A 119 2.07 17.46 -0.86
CA ARG A 119 2.71 18.74 -1.15
C ARG A 119 4.22 18.65 -1.28
N ASP A 120 4.86 17.78 -0.50
CA ASP A 120 6.31 17.69 -0.53
C ASP A 120 6.77 17.23 -1.92
N ARG A 121 7.46 18.13 -2.63
CA ARG A 121 7.95 17.96 -4.01
C ARG A 121 9.40 17.46 -4.06
N GLY A 122 10.00 17.14 -2.92
CA GLY A 122 11.42 16.80 -2.80
C GLY A 122 11.67 15.32 -2.50
N GLU A 123 12.23 14.61 -3.47
CA GLU A 123 13.31 13.63 -3.29
C GLU A 123 13.27 12.71 -2.06
N GLN A 124 12.19 11.95 -1.84
CA GLN A 124 12.32 10.60 -1.30
C GLN A 124 11.29 9.70 -1.99
N ASP A 125 11.75 8.95 -3.00
CA ASP A 125 11.17 7.67 -3.43
C ASP A 125 11.28 6.61 -2.32
N ASN A 126 10.83 6.95 -1.12
CA ASN A 126 10.65 6.05 -0.01
C ASN A 126 9.27 6.34 0.56
N CYS A 127 8.30 5.61 0.05
CA CYS A 127 7.05 5.34 0.74
C CYS A 127 7.41 4.83 2.15
N LYS A 128 7.46 5.71 3.15
CA LYS A 128 7.51 5.33 4.57
C LYS A 128 6.07 5.16 5.05
N VAL A 129 5.31 4.30 4.38
CA VAL A 129 4.11 3.75 5.00
C VAL A 129 4.62 2.75 6.03
N SER A 130 4.65 3.13 7.30
CA SER A 130 4.97 2.15 8.33
C SER A 130 3.77 1.21 8.44
N LEU A 131 4.00 -0.09 8.39
CA LEU A 131 3.01 -1.12 8.72
C LEU A 131 2.31 -0.76 10.04
N SER A 132 3.01 -0.14 11.00
CA SER A 132 2.38 0.26 12.26
C SER A 132 1.34 1.39 12.18
N GLU A 133 1.35 2.19 11.10
CA GLU A 133 0.36 3.23 10.83
C GLU A 133 -0.89 2.64 10.12
N CYS A 134 -0.71 1.54 9.38
CA CYS A 134 -1.79 0.82 8.71
C CYS A 134 -2.68 -0.05 9.63
N TYR A 135 -2.29 -0.25 10.89
CA TYR A 135 -2.99 -1.14 11.84
C TYR A 135 -3.19 -0.49 13.22
N PRO A 136 -3.94 0.61 13.35
CA PRO A 136 -4.10 1.30 14.63
C PRO A 136 -4.74 0.44 15.73
N GLU A 137 -5.56 -0.55 15.36
CA GLU A 137 -6.30 -1.41 16.30
C GLU A 137 -5.59 -2.74 16.63
N VAL A 138 -4.46 -3.06 16.00
CA VAL A 138 -3.80 -4.35 16.26
C VAL A 138 -3.06 -4.35 17.58
N HIS A 139 -2.97 -5.54 18.18
CA HIS A 139 -2.29 -5.71 19.45
C HIS A 139 -0.87 -5.12 19.42
N PRO A 140 -0.40 -4.39 20.45
CA PRO A 140 0.90 -3.70 20.44
C PRO A 140 2.11 -4.59 20.13
N ILE A 141 2.02 -5.88 20.45
CA ILE A 141 3.03 -6.89 20.09
C ILE A 141 3.07 -7.12 18.58
N ILE A 142 1.93 -7.14 17.90
CA ILE A 142 1.85 -7.27 16.45
C ILE A 142 2.39 -6.01 15.77
N LEU A 143 2.09 -4.82 16.29
CA LEU A 143 2.71 -3.58 15.81
C LEU A 143 4.25 -3.63 15.87
N LYS A 144 4.80 -4.11 17.00
CA LYS A 144 6.25 -4.29 17.15
C LYS A 144 6.80 -5.35 16.17
N ALA A 145 6.09 -6.45 15.99
CA ALA A 145 6.47 -7.49 15.03
C ALA A 145 6.50 -6.94 13.60
N LEU A 146 5.49 -6.16 13.21
CA LEU A 146 5.41 -5.54 11.90
C LEU A 146 6.57 -4.58 11.67
N ARG A 147 6.85 -3.66 12.61
CA ARG A 147 8.04 -2.78 12.53
C ARG A 147 9.33 -3.56 12.38
N LYS A 148 9.44 -4.70 13.06
CA LYS A 148 10.62 -5.55 12.94
C LYS A 148 10.73 -6.17 11.54
N ILE A 149 9.62 -6.62 10.96
CA ILE A 149 9.60 -7.10 9.57
C ILE A 149 10.05 -5.99 8.62
N GLU A 150 9.57 -4.75 8.77
CA GLU A 150 9.98 -3.63 7.89
C GLU A 150 11.50 -3.41 7.87
N ASN A 151 12.13 -3.52 9.03
CA ASN A 151 13.56 -3.24 9.18
C ASN A 151 14.45 -4.45 8.86
N GLU A 152 13.95 -5.67 9.02
CA GLU A 152 14.79 -6.89 9.03
C GLU A 152 14.30 -8.01 8.09
N TYR A 153 13.32 -7.74 7.20
CA TYR A 153 12.73 -8.76 6.31
C TYR A 153 13.76 -9.55 5.47
N SER A 154 14.91 -8.96 5.15
CA SER A 154 15.96 -9.55 4.31
C SER A 154 16.82 -10.58 5.05
N THR A 155 16.73 -10.65 6.38
CA THR A 155 17.45 -11.62 7.22
C THR A 155 16.64 -12.90 7.41
N PRO A 156 17.23 -14.01 7.91
CA PRO A 156 16.50 -15.23 8.25
C PRO A 156 15.55 -15.04 9.45
N VAL A 157 14.47 -14.29 9.27
CA VAL A 157 13.45 -14.10 10.29
C VAL A 157 12.60 -15.37 10.35
N ASN A 158 12.74 -16.14 11.44
CA ASN A 158 11.82 -17.22 11.75
C ASN A 158 10.83 -16.78 12.85
N GLN A 159 9.65 -17.41 12.88
CA GLN A 159 8.58 -17.06 13.81
C GLN A 159 8.99 -17.20 15.28
N LYS A 160 9.87 -18.16 15.58
CA LYS A 160 10.33 -18.44 16.95
C LYS A 160 11.22 -17.33 17.46
N ASP A 161 12.16 -16.85 16.64
CA ASP A 161 13.07 -15.75 16.96
C ASP A 161 12.28 -14.45 17.11
N MET A 162 11.32 -14.19 16.20
CA MET A 162 10.40 -13.05 16.31
C MET A 162 9.64 -13.07 17.65
N ALA A 163 9.10 -14.21 18.06
CA ALA A 163 8.38 -14.32 19.33
C ALA A 163 9.31 -14.12 20.53
N ASN A 164 10.50 -14.73 20.51
CA ASN A 164 11.50 -14.60 21.57
C ASN A 164 11.96 -13.15 21.75
N ASP A 165 12.21 -12.44 20.66
CA ASP A 165 12.63 -11.04 20.67
C ASP A 165 11.55 -10.09 21.19
N LEU A 166 10.28 -10.49 21.04
CA LEU A 166 9.12 -9.80 21.60
C LEU A 166 8.80 -10.22 23.04
N GLY A 167 9.57 -11.15 23.61
CA GLY A 167 9.43 -11.63 24.98
C GLY A 167 8.21 -12.52 25.22
N ILE A 168 7.71 -13.20 24.19
CA ILE A 168 6.52 -14.06 24.27
C ILE A 168 6.73 -15.45 23.67
N SER A 169 5.83 -16.39 23.98
CA SER A 169 5.93 -17.73 23.40
C SER A 169 5.58 -17.75 21.90
N PRO A 170 6.23 -18.61 21.10
CA PRO A 170 5.91 -18.77 19.68
C PRO A 170 4.45 -19.16 19.40
N GLU A 171 3.83 -19.94 20.29
CA GLU A 171 2.44 -20.37 20.19
C GLU A 171 1.48 -19.20 20.40
N TYR A 172 1.73 -18.38 21.43
CA TYR A 172 0.96 -17.17 21.68
C TYR A 172 1.11 -16.17 20.54
N PHE A 173 2.34 -15.96 20.05
CA PHE A 173 2.58 -15.12 18.88
C PHE A 173 1.84 -15.63 17.64
N SER A 174 1.88 -16.94 17.36
CA SER A 174 1.19 -17.55 16.21
C SER A 174 -0.30 -17.26 16.20
N GLY A 175 -0.95 -17.52 17.35
CA GLY A 175 -2.39 -17.31 17.51
C GLY A 175 -2.76 -15.84 17.47
N LEU A 176 -1.97 -14.99 18.14
CA LEU A 176 -2.19 -13.54 18.15
C LEU A 176 -2.01 -12.94 16.74
N PHE A 177 -0.95 -13.30 16.03
CA PHE A 177 -0.66 -12.80 14.68
C PHE A 177 -1.75 -13.24 13.72
N SER A 178 -2.10 -14.54 13.72
CA SER A 178 -3.15 -15.05 12.82
C SER A 178 -4.52 -14.44 13.10
N LYS A 179 -4.84 -14.17 14.37
CA LYS A 179 -6.09 -13.51 14.77
C LYS A 179 -6.15 -12.05 14.33
N ASN A 180 -5.05 -11.31 14.42
CA ASN A 180 -5.00 -9.88 14.06
C ASN A 180 -4.84 -9.68 12.55
N MET A 181 -4.03 -10.52 11.89
CA MET A 181 -3.65 -10.32 10.48
C MET A 181 -4.49 -11.17 9.52
N GLY A 182 -5.32 -12.09 10.01
CA GLY A 182 -6.12 -13.00 9.18
C GLY A 182 -5.32 -14.10 8.46
N GLU A 183 -4.00 -14.14 8.64
CA GLU A 183 -3.09 -15.12 8.03
C GLU A 183 -1.91 -15.45 8.95
N SER A 184 -1.21 -16.56 8.67
CA SER A 184 -0.04 -16.93 9.46
C SER A 184 1.15 -15.99 9.20
N PHE A 185 1.97 -15.76 10.23
CA PHE A 185 3.20 -14.97 10.12
C PHE A 185 4.13 -15.43 8.98
N VAL A 186 4.29 -16.74 8.81
CA VAL A 186 5.15 -17.31 7.75
C VAL A 186 4.60 -16.97 6.36
N HIS A 187 3.26 -17.03 6.20
CA HIS A 187 2.60 -16.66 4.96
C HIS A 187 2.74 -15.16 4.67
N PHE A 188 2.51 -14.33 5.69
CA PHE A 188 2.64 -12.88 5.64
C PHE A 188 4.05 -12.45 5.22
N LEU A 189 5.08 -12.90 5.95
CA LEU A 189 6.48 -12.53 5.70
C LEU A 189 6.90 -12.93 4.28
N ARG A 190 6.49 -14.12 3.85
CA ARG A 190 6.78 -14.60 2.51
C ARG A 190 6.17 -13.69 1.43
N ASN A 191 4.90 -13.32 1.58
CA ASN A 191 4.23 -12.44 0.62
C ASN A 191 4.81 -11.02 0.63
N TYR A 192 5.12 -10.50 1.81
CA TYR A 192 5.79 -9.21 1.98
C TYR A 192 7.11 -9.16 1.20
N ARG A 193 7.95 -10.19 1.32
CA ARG A 193 9.22 -10.29 0.56
C ARG A 193 9.01 -10.33 -0.95
N ILE A 194 7.93 -10.97 -1.43
CA ILE A 194 7.60 -10.98 -2.87
C ILE A 194 7.22 -9.58 -3.36
N GLU A 195 6.49 -8.78 -2.58
CA GLU A 195 6.17 -7.41 -2.97
C GLU A 195 7.41 -6.52 -3.05
N ILE A 196 8.32 -6.63 -2.07
CA ILE A 196 9.61 -5.94 -2.15
C ILE A 196 10.36 -6.39 -3.41
N ALA A 197 10.37 -7.68 -3.71
CA ALA A 197 11.00 -8.19 -4.94
C ALA A 197 10.38 -7.61 -6.21
N LYS A 198 9.04 -7.51 -6.30
CA LYS A 198 8.35 -6.86 -7.42
C LYS A 198 8.84 -5.43 -7.59
N SER A 199 8.90 -4.66 -6.50
CA SER A 199 9.40 -3.29 -6.52
C SER A 199 10.84 -3.22 -7.02
N LEU A 200 11.73 -4.09 -6.50
CA LEU A 200 13.13 -4.16 -6.96
C LEU A 200 13.24 -4.49 -8.45
N TYR A 201 12.38 -5.34 -9.00
CA TYR A 201 12.42 -5.65 -10.44
C TYR A 201 11.99 -4.49 -11.35
N LEU A 202 11.09 -3.63 -10.88
CA LEU A 202 10.53 -2.52 -11.65
C LEU A 202 11.30 -1.22 -11.47
N HIS A 203 11.86 -0.99 -10.29
CA HIS A 203 12.36 0.32 -9.87
C HIS A 203 13.83 0.31 -9.43
N SER A 204 14.55 -0.82 -9.56
CA SER A 204 15.95 -0.93 -9.17
C SER A 204 16.81 -1.57 -10.27
N ASP A 205 18.10 -1.20 -10.29
CA ASP A 205 19.11 -1.73 -11.21
C ASP A 205 19.81 -3.00 -10.68
N ILE A 206 19.25 -3.62 -9.63
CA ILE A 206 19.80 -4.86 -9.07
C ILE A 206 19.71 -6.00 -10.10
N PRO A 207 20.77 -6.81 -10.26
CA PRO A 207 20.74 -7.99 -11.12
C PRO A 207 19.59 -8.93 -10.73
N ARG A 208 18.90 -9.49 -11.73
CA ARG A 208 17.66 -10.26 -11.51
C ARG A 208 17.89 -11.49 -10.64
N GLU A 209 19.08 -12.06 -10.76
CA GLU A 209 19.57 -13.22 -10.03
C GLU A 209 19.85 -12.89 -8.55
N GLU A 210 20.10 -11.61 -8.22
CA GLU A 210 20.38 -11.17 -6.84
C GLU A 210 19.12 -10.85 -6.03
N VAL A 211 18.04 -10.45 -6.69
CA VAL A 211 16.79 -10.04 -6.03
C VAL A 211 16.25 -11.07 -5.01
N PRO A 212 16.23 -12.39 -5.29
CA PRO A 212 15.76 -13.38 -4.31
C PRO A 212 16.53 -13.30 -2.98
N PHE A 213 17.85 -13.13 -3.06
CA PHE A 213 18.73 -13.07 -1.89
C PHE A 213 18.59 -11.74 -1.15
N LYS A 214 18.42 -10.64 -1.88
CA LYS A 214 18.19 -9.30 -1.29
C LYS A 214 16.90 -9.23 -0.48
N VAL A 215 15.87 -9.97 -0.87
CA VAL A 215 14.60 -10.03 -0.13
C VAL A 215 14.55 -11.18 0.88
N GLY A 216 15.66 -11.88 1.13
CA GLY A 216 15.81 -12.84 2.21
C GLY A 216 15.43 -14.28 1.89
N PHE A 217 15.39 -14.68 0.61
CA PHE A 217 15.32 -16.09 0.22
C PHE A 217 16.73 -16.67 0.05
N VAL A 218 16.93 -17.87 0.57
CA VAL A 218 18.20 -18.60 0.45
C VAL A 218 18.24 -19.48 -0.81
N ASP A 219 17.07 -19.89 -1.30
CA ASP A 219 16.93 -20.81 -2.44
C ASP A 219 16.11 -20.16 -3.56
N GLU A 220 16.73 -20.02 -4.73
CA GLU A 220 16.14 -19.39 -5.91
C GLU A 220 14.97 -20.21 -6.50
N LYS A 221 15.03 -21.55 -6.44
CA LYS A 221 13.96 -22.41 -6.99
C LYS A 221 12.70 -22.28 -6.14
N TYR A 222 12.85 -22.24 -4.82
CA TYR A 222 11.78 -22.00 -3.87
C TYR A 222 11.21 -20.61 -4.06
N TYR A 223 12.05 -19.59 -4.17
CA TYR A 223 11.63 -18.22 -4.48
C TYR A 223 10.78 -18.16 -5.75
N ASN A 224 11.24 -18.75 -6.86
CA ASN A 224 10.50 -18.73 -8.13
C ASN A 224 9.11 -19.41 -8.02
N ARG A 225 9.01 -20.49 -7.23
CA ARG A 225 7.72 -21.15 -6.95
C ARG A 225 6.80 -20.24 -6.14
N VAL A 226 7.34 -19.61 -5.10
CA VAL A 226 6.59 -18.68 -4.23
C VAL A 226 6.12 -17.46 -5.03
N PHE A 227 7.01 -16.87 -5.84
CA PHE A 227 6.69 -15.73 -6.70
C PHE A 227 5.58 -16.08 -7.67
N LYS A 228 5.66 -17.25 -8.34
CA LYS A 228 4.60 -17.71 -9.24
C LYS A 228 3.27 -17.94 -8.53
N ASN A 229 3.29 -18.53 -7.34
CA ASN A 229 2.07 -18.74 -6.56
C ASN A 229 1.44 -17.41 -6.12
N ALA A 230 2.25 -16.42 -5.76
CA ALA A 230 1.78 -15.12 -5.28
C ALA A 230 1.30 -14.18 -6.41
N THR A 231 1.89 -14.29 -7.59
CA THR A 231 1.64 -13.36 -8.71
C THR A 231 0.83 -13.96 -9.86
N GLY A 232 0.69 -15.30 -9.89
CA GLY A 232 0.12 -16.03 -11.01
C GLY A 232 1.07 -16.20 -12.21
N MET A 233 2.26 -15.60 -12.18
CA MET A 233 3.19 -15.54 -13.31
C MET A 233 4.65 -15.76 -12.89
N SER A 234 5.51 -16.16 -13.82
CA SER A 234 6.94 -16.24 -13.56
C SER A 234 7.57 -14.84 -13.42
N VAL A 235 8.73 -14.77 -12.78
CA VAL A 235 9.52 -13.53 -12.65
C VAL A 235 9.78 -12.89 -14.03
N GLY A 236 10.16 -13.70 -15.03
CA GLY A 236 10.41 -13.21 -16.38
C GLY A 236 9.16 -12.66 -17.07
N GLU A 237 8.01 -13.30 -16.90
CA GLU A 237 6.72 -12.80 -17.39
C GLU A 237 6.34 -11.48 -16.73
N TYR A 238 6.46 -11.41 -15.39
CA TYR A 238 6.15 -10.22 -14.60
C TYR A 238 6.96 -9.00 -15.06
N ILE A 239 8.27 -9.15 -15.21
CA ILE A 239 9.15 -8.06 -15.66
C ILE A 239 8.76 -7.58 -17.06
N ARG A 240 8.44 -8.50 -17.97
CA ARG A 240 8.11 -8.18 -19.36
C ARG A 240 6.78 -7.45 -19.49
N GLU A 241 5.77 -7.82 -18.70
CA GLU A 241 4.45 -7.17 -18.72
C GLU A 241 4.47 -5.77 -18.12
N ASN A 242 5.32 -5.54 -17.11
CA ASN A 242 5.33 -4.29 -16.34
C ASN A 242 6.45 -3.31 -16.73
N ARG A 243 7.32 -3.65 -17.70
CA ARG A 243 8.31 -2.73 -18.32
C ARG A 243 7.86 -2.13 -19.66
N ARG A 244 6.59 -2.32 -20.05
CA ARG A 244 5.96 -1.68 -21.21
C ARG A 244 5.17 -0.47 -20.78
#